data_AF-A0A427TBT1-F1
#
_entry.id   AF-A0A427TBT1-F1
#
_cell.length_a   1.000
_cell.length_b   1.000
_cell.length_c   1.000
_cell.angle_alpha   90.00
_cell.angle_beta   90.00
_cell.angle_gamma   90.00
#
_symmetry.space_group_name_H-M   'P 1'
#
loop_
_entity.id
_entity.type
_entity.pdbx_description
1 polymer ?
#
loop_
_entity_poly.entity_id
_entity_poly.type
_entity_poly.pdbx_seq_one_letter_code
_entity_poly.pdbx_strand_id
1 'polypeptide(L)'
;MTGEEQLYHLAKEIDARVAAVEKAAALGDSTPTLLNIGAGLGTVTVDGSGGLVSVDLAREALAGQSGTSLAGHVLRAITNAESAAKTRRKTMIDEASREVR
;
A
#
# COMPACT_ATOMS: atom_id res chain seq x y z
N MET A 1 3.53 -31.05 31.30
CA MET A 1 3.72 -29.61 31.07
C MET A 1 3.36 -28.87 32.34
N THR A 2 4.28 -28.06 32.86
CA THR A 2 4.05 -27.18 34.00
C THR A 2 3.38 -25.87 33.54
N GLY A 3 2.79 -25.11 34.48
CA GLY A 3 2.22 -23.80 34.16
C GLY A 3 3.26 -22.82 33.59
N GLU A 4 4.53 -22.94 33.99
CA GLU A 4 5.63 -22.12 33.48
C GLU A 4 5.99 -22.47 32.02
N GLU A 5 6.00 -23.75 31.65
CA GLU A 5 6.21 -24.17 30.26
C GLU A 5 5.09 -23.66 29.35
N GLN A 6 3.84 -23.70 29.82
CA GLN A 6 2.69 -23.17 29.07
C GLN A 6 2.79 -21.65 28.86
N LEU A 7 3.17 -20.90 29.90
CA LEU A 7 3.38 -19.45 29.80
C LEU A 7 4.54 -19.10 28.87
N TYR A 8 5.63 -19.85 28.92
CA TYR A 8 6.77 -19.66 28.02
C TYR A 8 6.40 -19.93 26.56
N HIS A 9 5.67 -21.01 26.29
CA HIS A 9 5.17 -21.31 24.94
C HIS A 9 4.24 -20.22 24.42
N LEU A 10 3.33 -19.73 25.26
CA LEU A 10 2.42 -18.65 24.89
C LEU A 10 3.17 -17.34 24.58
N ALA A 11 4.16 -16.97 25.40
CA ALA A 11 4.98 -15.79 25.15
C ALA A 11 5.71 -15.88 23.81
N LYS A 12 6.32 -17.03 23.51
CA LYS A 12 7.02 -17.28 22.26
C LYS A 12 6.08 -17.24 21.05
N GLU A 13 4.87 -17.76 21.19
CA GLU A 13 3.84 -17.65 20.14
C GLU A 13 3.46 -16.19 19.89
N ILE A 14 3.23 -15.41 20.95
CA ILE A 14 2.92 -13.97 20.84
C ILE A 14 4.04 -13.21 20.13
N ASP A 15 5.30 -13.41 20.52
CA ASP A 15 6.45 -12.76 19.89
C ASP A 15 6.54 -13.09 18.39
N ALA A 16 6.31 -14.35 18.02
CA ALA A 16 6.27 -14.76 16.63
C ALA A 16 5.12 -14.09 15.85
N ARG A 17 3.94 -13.90 16.48
CA ARG A 17 2.81 -13.19 15.87
C ARG A 17 3.15 -11.73 15.61
N VAL A 18 3.72 -11.05 16.61
CA VAL A 18 4.11 -9.64 16.53
C VAL A 18 5.14 -9.44 15.42
N ALA A 19 6.20 -10.26 15.39
CA ALA A 19 7.23 -10.18 14.37
C ALA A 19 6.68 -10.40 12.94
N ALA A 20 5.71 -11.31 12.76
CA ALA A 20 5.07 -11.53 11.47
C ALA A 20 4.27 -10.30 11.00
N VAL A 21 3.50 -9.68 11.91
CA VAL A 21 2.72 -8.46 11.60
C VAL A 21 3.63 -7.27 11.30
N GLU A 22 4.69 -7.06 12.08
CA GLU A 22 5.66 -5.99 11.85
C GLU A 22 6.35 -6.13 10.49
N LYS A 23 6.74 -7.35 10.13
CA LYS A 23 7.32 -7.65 8.82
C LYS A 23 6.33 -7.35 7.69
N ALA A 24 5.07 -7.74 7.83
CA ALA A 24 4.04 -7.46 6.84
C ALA A 24 3.78 -5.96 6.68
N ALA A 25 3.76 -5.20 7.78
CA ALA A 25 3.65 -3.74 7.75
C ALA A 25 4.83 -3.10 7.02
N ALA A 26 6.07 -3.48 7.35
CA ALA A 26 7.28 -2.96 6.69
C ALA A 26 7.34 -3.28 5.19
N LEU A 27 6.90 -4.47 4.78
CA LEU A 27 6.76 -4.84 3.36
C LEU A 27 5.65 -4.03 2.67
N GLY A 28 4.55 -3.79 3.38
CA GLY A 28 3.48 -2.91 2.97
C GLY A 28 4.02 -1.50 2.65
N ASP A 29 4.75 -0.90 3.58
CA ASP A 29 5.27 0.47 3.47
C ASP A 29 6.37 0.61 2.39
N SER A 30 7.20 -0.41 2.19
CA SER A 30 8.33 -0.38 1.25
C SER A 30 7.95 -0.65 -0.21
N THR A 31 6.72 -1.09 -0.49
CA THR A 31 6.29 -1.43 -1.86
C THR A 31 5.45 -0.29 -2.46
N PRO A 32 5.98 0.46 -3.44
CA PRO A 32 5.23 1.54 -4.08
C PRO A 32 4.09 1.02 -4.95
N THR A 33 3.08 1.86 -5.15
CA THR A 33 1.96 1.61 -6.06
C THR A 33 2.01 2.56 -7.23
N LEU A 34 2.07 2.00 -8.44
CA LEU A 34 2.09 2.75 -9.70
C LEU A 34 0.76 2.53 -10.42
N LEU A 35 0.07 3.62 -10.77
CA LEU A 35 -1.17 3.58 -11.56
C LEU A 35 -1.09 4.50 -12.77
N ASN A 36 -1.73 4.09 -13.86
CA ASN A 36 -1.89 4.92 -15.04
C ASN A 36 -2.90 6.04 -14.78
N ILE A 37 -2.57 7.24 -15.24
CA ILE A 37 -3.53 8.32 -15.39
C ILE A 37 -4.35 8.00 -16.64
N GLY A 38 -5.68 8.07 -16.51
CA GLY A 38 -6.61 7.75 -17.60
C GLY A 38 -6.30 8.52 -18.90
N ALA A 39 -6.79 8.00 -20.02
CA ALA A 39 -6.53 8.56 -21.36
C ALA A 39 -5.04 8.59 -21.77
N GLY A 40 -4.20 7.73 -21.18
CA GLY A 40 -2.78 7.65 -21.52
C GLY A 40 -1.98 8.89 -21.12
N LEU A 41 -2.48 9.65 -20.13
CA LEU A 41 -1.89 10.93 -19.74
C LEU A 41 -0.59 10.77 -18.94
N GLY A 42 -0.25 9.56 -18.52
CA GLY A 42 0.98 9.23 -17.80
C GLY A 42 0.72 8.33 -16.61
N THR A 43 1.51 8.48 -15.53
CA THR A 43 1.48 7.62 -14.34
C THR A 43 1.56 8.41 -13.05
N VAL A 44 0.96 7.86 -11.99
CA VAL A 44 1.11 8.32 -10.60
C VAL A 44 1.79 7.22 -9.81
N THR A 45 2.78 7.60 -9.01
CA THR A 45 3.45 6.73 -8.05
C THR A 45 3.18 7.21 -6.64
N VAL A 46 2.70 6.32 -5.79
CA VAL A 46 2.58 6.54 -4.34
C VAL A 46 3.46 5.52 -3.60
N ASP A 47 3.92 5.88 -2.41
CA ASP A 47 4.60 4.94 -1.51
C ASP A 47 3.63 3.93 -0.90
N GLY A 48 4.16 2.98 -0.12
CA GLY A 48 3.33 1.94 0.51
C GLY A 48 2.37 2.44 1.59
N SER A 49 2.58 3.65 2.11
CA SER A 49 1.66 4.31 3.05
C SER A 49 0.53 5.09 2.35
N GLY A 50 0.66 5.26 1.03
CA GLY A 50 -0.22 6.08 0.21
C GLY A 50 0.18 7.56 0.18
N GLY A 51 1.45 7.88 0.46
CA GLY A 51 2.03 9.19 0.22
C GLY A 51 2.39 9.38 -1.25
N LEU A 52 2.06 10.52 -1.84
CA LEU A 52 2.39 10.82 -3.24
C LEU A 52 3.91 10.97 -3.42
N VAL A 53 4.49 10.23 -4.35
CA VAL A 53 5.93 10.25 -4.67
C VAL A 53 6.20 10.98 -5.98
N SER A 54 5.50 10.58 -7.06
CA SER A 54 5.68 11.20 -8.38
C SER A 54 4.38 11.23 -9.18
N VAL A 55 4.31 12.20 -10.09
CA VAL A 55 3.32 12.27 -11.16
C VAL A 55 4.08 12.54 -12.45
N ASP A 56 4.05 11.58 -13.36
CA ASP A 56 4.74 11.63 -14.63
C ASP A 56 3.69 11.81 -15.72
N LEU A 57 3.77 12.90 -16.49
CA LEU A 57 2.81 13.22 -17.54
C LEU A 57 3.41 13.05 -18.94
N ALA A 58 2.70 12.34 -19.80
CA ALA A 58 3.06 12.14 -21.21
C ALA A 58 2.74 13.41 -21.99
N ARG A 59 3.78 14.16 -22.40
CA ARG A 59 3.63 15.50 -23.03
C ARG A 59 2.76 15.46 -24.29
N GLU A 60 2.93 14.42 -25.09
CA GLU A 60 2.19 14.16 -26.31
C GLU A 60 0.68 13.98 -26.07
N ALA A 61 0.29 13.44 -24.91
CA ALA A 61 -1.11 13.24 -24.54
C ALA A 61 -1.77 14.51 -23.97
N LEU A 62 -0.99 15.53 -23.61
CA LEU A 62 -1.50 16.79 -23.05
C LEU A 62 -2.08 17.73 -24.10
N ALA A 63 -1.63 17.63 -25.35
CA ALA A 63 -2.01 18.57 -26.43
C ALA A 63 -3.51 18.60 -26.75
N GLY A 64 -4.25 17.55 -26.35
CA GLY A 64 -5.71 17.45 -26.54
C GLY A 64 -6.54 17.67 -25.27
N GLN A 65 -5.94 18.00 -24.14
CA GLN A 65 -6.64 18.12 -22.86
C GLN A 65 -6.89 19.58 -22.47
N SER A 66 -8.10 19.85 -21.95
CA SER A 66 -8.33 21.07 -21.18
C SER A 66 -7.69 20.95 -19.80
N GLY A 67 -7.30 22.07 -19.20
CA GLY A 67 -6.72 22.07 -17.85
C GLY A 67 -7.64 21.42 -16.81
N THR A 68 -8.95 21.64 -16.92
CA THR A 68 -9.95 21.02 -16.02
C THR A 68 -10.03 19.51 -16.20
N SER A 69 -10.02 19.03 -17.45
CA SER A 69 -10.02 17.59 -17.74
C SER A 69 -8.77 16.92 -17.19
N LEU A 70 -7.60 17.50 -17.46
CA LEU A 70 -6.32 17.02 -16.95
C LEU A 70 -6.31 16.95 -15.42
N ALA A 71 -6.71 18.04 -14.75
CA ALA A 71 -6.77 18.08 -13.29
C ALA A 71 -7.71 16.99 -12.73
N GLY A 72 -8.87 16.79 -13.36
CA GLY A 72 -9.82 15.74 -12.98
C GLY A 72 -9.25 14.34 -13.13
N HIS A 73 -8.52 14.07 -14.21
CA HIS A 73 -7.86 12.79 -14.44
C HIS A 73 -6.72 12.53 -13.44
N VAL A 74 -5.87 13.53 -13.21
CA VAL A 74 -4.75 13.43 -12.27
C VAL A 74 -5.25 13.23 -10.84
N LEU A 75 -6.21 14.03 -10.38
CA LEU A 75 -6.76 13.90 -9.03
C LEU A 75 -7.37 12.52 -8.81
N ARG A 76 -8.14 12.01 -9.79
CA ARG A 76 -8.72 10.68 -9.71
C ARG A 76 -7.65 9.59 -9.65
N ALA A 77 -6.60 9.70 -10.45
CA ALA A 77 -5.50 8.75 -10.46
C ALA A 77 -4.76 8.73 -9.11
N ILE A 78 -4.50 9.90 -8.52
CA ILE A 78 -3.90 10.04 -7.19
C ILE A 78 -4.78 9.36 -6.14
N THR A 79 -6.06 9.75 -6.03
CA THR A 79 -6.97 9.16 -5.04
C THR A 79 -7.05 7.64 -5.15
N ASN A 80 -7.09 7.12 -6.37
CA ASN A 80 -7.11 5.67 -6.61
C ASN A 80 -5.79 5.01 -6.18
N ALA A 81 -4.65 5.62 -6.47
CA ALA A 81 -3.33 5.09 -6.10
C ALA A 81 -3.17 5.05 -4.59
N GLU A 82 -3.52 6.14 -3.90
CA GLU A 82 -3.47 6.20 -2.43
C GLU A 82 -4.39 5.16 -1.78
N SER A 83 -5.62 5.01 -2.29
CA SER A 83 -6.58 4.03 -1.78
C SER A 83 -6.10 2.59 -2.01
N ALA A 84 -5.53 2.31 -3.19
CA ALA A 84 -4.97 1.00 -3.52
C ALA A 84 -3.79 0.64 -2.61
N ALA A 85 -2.86 1.58 -2.38
CA ALA A 85 -1.73 1.38 -1.48
C ALA A 85 -2.20 1.08 -0.04
N LYS A 86 -3.10 1.90 0.50
CA LYS A 86 -3.67 1.72 1.85
C LYS A 86 -4.40 0.39 2.00
N THR A 87 -5.18 0.01 0.98
CA THR A 87 -5.91 -1.26 0.96
C THR A 87 -4.95 -2.44 0.95
N ARG A 88 -3.94 -2.42 0.08
CA ARG A 88 -2.92 -3.47 0.00
C ARG A 88 -2.18 -3.64 1.33
N ARG A 89 -1.73 -2.54 1.93
CA ARG A 89 -1.05 -2.56 3.24
C ARG A 89 -1.95 -3.18 4.32
N LYS A 90 -3.22 -2.78 4.37
CA LYS A 90 -4.19 -3.34 5.30
C LYS A 90 -4.38 -4.84 5.08
N THR A 91 -4.54 -5.28 3.84
CA THR A 91 -4.69 -6.71 3.51
C THR A 91 -3.49 -7.53 3.97
N MET A 92 -2.25 -7.05 3.74
CA MET A 92 -1.05 -7.76 4.19
C MET A 92 -0.97 -7.91 5.71
N ILE A 93 -1.33 -6.85 6.45
CA ILE A 93 -1.39 -6.88 7.92
C ILE A 93 -2.49 -7.82 8.40
N ASP A 94 -3.67 -7.78 7.78
CA ASP A 94 -4.81 -8.62 8.15
C ASP A 94 -4.52 -10.11 7.84
N GLU A 95 -3.82 -10.43 6.75
CA GLU A 95 -3.37 -11.78 6.38
C GLU A 95 -2.32 -12.31 7.36
N ALA A 96 -1.27 -11.53 7.65
CA ALA A 96 -0.27 -11.90 8.65
C ALA A 96 -0.88 -12.11 10.04
N SER A 97 -1.94 -11.37 10.38
CA SER A 97 -2.67 -11.55 11.64
C SER A 97 -3.50 -12.84 11.69
N ARG A 98 -3.86 -13.42 10.53
CA ARG A 98 -4.66 -14.65 10.41
C ARG A 98 -3.80 -15.90 10.29
N GLU A 99 -2.69 -15.86 9.55
CA GLU A 99 -1.82 -17.02 9.31
C GLU A 99 -1.17 -17.57 10.59
N VAL A 100 -1.11 -16.76 11.65
CA VAL A 100 -0.51 -17.17 12.92
C VAL A 100 -1.56 -17.71 13.92
N ARG A 101 -2.83 -17.86 13.51
CA ARG A 101 -3.90 -18.43 14.35
C ARG A 101 -3.93 -19.95 14.35
#